data_AF-N4TW13-F1
#
_entry.id   AF-N4TW13-F1
#
_cell.length_a   1.000
_cell.length_b   1.000
_cell.length_c   1.000
_cell.angle_alpha   90.00
_cell.angle_beta   90.00
_cell.angle_gamma   90.00
#
_symmetry.space_group_name_H-M   'P 1'
#
loop_
_entity.id
_entity.type
_entity.pdbx_description
1 polymer ?
#
loop_
_entity_poly.entity_id
_entity_poly.type
_entity_poly.pdbx_seq_one_letter_code
_entity_poly.pdbx_strand_id
1 'polypeptide(L)'
;MEGIQTHPSNAAQAKAFTAPGSLSFPGATNELTPPPAGTGDAAQRPALNGQQAANGNGVAPATPVATPAATQGPSGITPTLQNIVATVNLDCRLDLKTIALHARNAEYNPKRFAAVIMRIREPKTTALIFASGKMVVTGAKSEDDSKLASRKYARIIQKLGFNAKFTDFKIQNIVGSCDIKFPIRLEGLASRHHNFSSYEPELFPGLIYRMIKPKIVLLIFVSGKIVLTGAKVREEIYQAFEMIYPVLQGLSLFTVSLVTSILTIIIRFPQSLRCHLTLCHPTSDTTMSPYRRV
;
A
#
# COMPACT_ATOMS: atom_id res chain seq x y z
N MET A 1 10.99 9.09 -15.73
CA MET A 1 10.81 7.91 -14.87
C MET A 1 10.17 6.82 -15.70
N GLU A 2 10.77 5.64 -15.73
CA GLU A 2 10.09 4.44 -16.22
C GLU A 2 8.87 4.14 -15.34
N GLY A 3 7.84 3.52 -15.91
CA GLY A 3 6.66 3.13 -15.14
C GLY A 3 7.01 2.08 -14.09
N ILE A 4 6.56 2.25 -12.84
CA ILE A 4 6.73 1.27 -11.76
C ILE A 4 6.31 -0.11 -12.29
N GLN A 5 7.24 -1.06 -12.33
CA GLN A 5 7.02 -2.34 -13.01
C GLN A 5 6.16 -3.27 -12.14
N THR A 6 4.85 -3.08 -12.20
CA THR A 6 3.85 -3.74 -11.33
C THR A 6 3.79 -5.27 -11.46
N HIS A 7 4.30 -5.82 -12.56
CA HIS A 7 4.24 -7.24 -12.89
C HIS A 7 5.57 -7.72 -13.49
N PRO A 8 6.08 -8.91 -13.11
CA PRO A 8 7.38 -9.39 -13.52
C PRO A 8 7.41 -9.75 -15.02
N SER A 9 8.24 -9.08 -15.80
CA SER A 9 8.36 -9.27 -17.25
C SER A 9 9.35 -10.35 -17.67
N ASN A 10 10.00 -11.04 -16.72
CA ASN A 10 10.84 -12.23 -16.97
C ASN A 10 11.01 -13.09 -15.68
N ALA A 11 11.67 -14.24 -15.80
CA ALA A 11 11.89 -15.17 -14.68
C ALA A 11 12.75 -14.64 -13.53
N ALA A 12 13.71 -13.72 -13.77
CA ALA A 12 14.49 -13.12 -12.70
C ALA A 12 13.62 -12.16 -11.86
N GLN A 13 12.81 -11.35 -12.53
CA GLN A 13 11.84 -10.47 -11.87
C GLN A 13 10.76 -11.26 -11.13
N ALA A 14 10.30 -12.40 -11.68
CA ALA A 14 9.34 -13.27 -11.00
C ALA A 14 9.92 -13.85 -9.70
N LYS A 15 11.17 -14.32 -9.72
CA LYS A 15 11.88 -14.78 -8.53
C LYS A 15 12.03 -13.70 -7.47
N ALA A 16 12.36 -12.47 -7.86
CA ALA A 16 12.44 -11.32 -6.95
C ALA A 16 11.06 -10.92 -6.39
N PHE A 17 10.02 -10.92 -7.23
CA PHE A 17 8.65 -10.60 -6.84
C PHE A 17 8.11 -11.55 -5.78
N THR A 18 8.43 -12.85 -5.85
CA THR A 18 8.03 -13.86 -4.85
C THR A 18 9.05 -14.08 -3.73
N ALA A 19 10.09 -13.24 -3.60
CA ALA A 19 11.12 -13.43 -2.58
C ALA A 19 10.62 -13.08 -1.16
N PRO A 20 11.12 -13.75 -0.11
CA PRO A 20 10.91 -13.31 1.27
C PRO A 20 11.37 -11.84 1.43
N GLY A 21 10.50 -10.99 1.99
CA GLY A 21 10.75 -9.55 2.11
C GLY A 21 10.27 -8.68 0.93
N SER A 22 9.73 -9.28 -0.14
CA SER A 22 9.12 -8.55 -1.26
C SER A 22 7.99 -7.62 -0.80
N LEU A 23 8.19 -6.31 -0.94
CA LEU A 23 7.14 -5.29 -0.70
C LEU A 23 5.92 -5.43 -1.62
N SER A 24 6.07 -6.16 -2.74
CA SER A 24 4.97 -6.45 -3.67
C SER A 24 4.19 -7.72 -3.30
N PHE A 25 4.75 -8.61 -2.48
CA PHE A 25 4.12 -9.88 -2.11
C PHE A 25 4.51 -10.36 -0.69
N PRO A 26 4.14 -9.60 0.36
CA PRO A 26 4.60 -9.89 1.72
C PRO A 26 3.92 -11.13 2.34
N GLY A 27 4.72 -12.15 2.64
CA GLY A 27 4.40 -13.17 3.66
C GLY A 27 3.77 -14.49 3.19
N ALA A 28 3.59 -14.73 1.89
CA ALA A 28 2.97 -15.96 1.38
C ALA A 28 3.95 -17.08 0.95
N THR A 29 5.27 -16.90 1.12
CA THR A 29 6.29 -17.88 0.69
C THR A 29 6.17 -19.24 1.36
N ASN A 30 5.76 -19.28 2.63
CA ASN A 30 5.59 -20.53 3.40
C ASN A 30 4.50 -21.44 2.81
N GLU A 31 3.61 -20.91 1.98
CA GLU A 31 2.55 -21.65 1.28
C GLU A 31 2.93 -22.07 -0.15
N LEU A 32 4.04 -21.56 -0.70
CA LEU A 32 4.43 -21.72 -2.10
C LEU A 32 5.62 -22.68 -2.33
N THR A 33 6.25 -23.16 -1.26
CA THR A 33 7.25 -24.22 -1.33
C THR A 33 6.61 -25.49 -1.93
N PRO A 34 7.11 -26.05 -3.04
CA PRO A 34 6.64 -27.35 -3.52
C PRO A 34 7.02 -28.43 -2.50
N PRO A 35 6.16 -29.43 -2.22
CA PRO A 35 6.51 -30.50 -1.31
C PRO A 35 7.68 -31.33 -1.89
N PRO A 36 8.63 -31.78 -1.06
CA PRO A 36 9.64 -32.74 -1.47
C PRO A 36 8.99 -34.08 -1.84
N ALA A 37 9.67 -34.87 -2.66
CA ALA A 37 9.19 -36.20 -3.06
C ALA A 37 9.62 -37.25 -2.02
N GLY A 38 8.67 -37.89 -1.34
CA GLY A 38 8.92 -39.03 -0.46
C GLY A 38 7.80 -39.32 0.56
N THR A 39 7.20 -40.50 0.44
CA THR A 39 6.69 -41.41 1.52
C THR A 39 6.18 -40.83 2.86
N GLY A 40 4.96 -41.22 3.29
CA GLY A 40 4.59 -41.17 4.72
C GLY A 40 3.11 -41.06 5.10
N ASP A 41 2.32 -42.12 4.84
CA ASP A 41 1.09 -42.55 5.56
C ASP A 41 -0.06 -41.56 5.92
N ALA A 42 -1.09 -42.08 6.62
CA ALA A 42 -2.43 -41.49 6.71
C ALA A 42 -3.00 -41.30 8.14
N ALA A 43 -4.32 -41.03 8.23
CA ALA A 43 -5.17 -40.81 9.43
C ALA A 43 -4.99 -39.44 10.15
N GLN A 44 -6.01 -38.82 10.76
CA GLN A 44 -7.45 -39.10 10.85
C GLN A 44 -8.23 -37.76 10.93
N ARG A 45 -9.51 -37.73 10.50
CA ARG A 45 -10.47 -36.65 10.85
C ARG A 45 -11.43 -37.16 11.94
N PRO A 46 -12.20 -36.25 12.57
CA PRO A 46 -13.65 -36.41 12.44
C PRO A 46 -14.32 -35.15 11.88
N ALA A 47 -15.61 -35.30 11.56
CA ALA A 47 -16.46 -34.23 11.04
C ALA A 47 -17.72 -34.10 11.93
N LEU A 48 -18.43 -32.98 11.78
CA LEU A 48 -19.80 -32.82 12.24
C LEU A 48 -20.67 -32.33 11.08
N ASN A 49 -21.96 -32.67 11.14
CA ASN A 49 -22.89 -32.63 10.03
C ASN A 49 -24.12 -31.80 10.40
N GLY A 50 -24.77 -31.14 9.44
CA GLY A 50 -25.95 -30.30 9.70
C GLY A 50 -26.73 -29.98 8.42
N GLN A 51 -28.04 -30.22 8.46
CA GLN A 51 -29.00 -30.00 7.37
C GLN A 51 -29.79 -28.67 7.68
N GLN A 52 -30.76 -28.14 6.93
CA GLN A 52 -31.59 -28.63 5.81
C GLN A 52 -32.35 -27.44 5.15
N ALA A 53 -32.77 -27.57 3.87
CA ALA A 53 -33.93 -26.88 3.24
C ALA A 53 -33.99 -25.31 3.16
N ALA A 54 -34.85 -24.66 2.35
CA ALA A 54 -35.37 -24.94 0.99
C ALA A 54 -36.15 -23.72 0.41
N ASN A 55 -36.37 -23.73 -0.92
CA ASN A 55 -37.51 -23.14 -1.67
C ASN A 55 -37.52 -21.62 -2.02
N GLY A 56 -38.17 -21.26 -3.15
CA GLY A 56 -38.57 -19.89 -3.54
C GLY A 56 -38.05 -19.37 -4.90
N ASN A 57 -38.94 -19.20 -5.89
CA ASN A 57 -38.65 -18.58 -7.21
C ASN A 57 -39.07 -17.08 -7.27
N GLY A 58 -38.40 -16.26 -8.07
CA GLY A 58 -38.77 -14.86 -8.36
C GLY A 58 -38.06 -14.27 -9.58
N VAL A 59 -38.77 -13.50 -10.41
CA VAL A 59 -38.38 -13.12 -11.79
C VAL A 59 -37.54 -11.82 -11.85
N ALA A 60 -36.74 -11.65 -12.92
CA ALA A 60 -35.95 -10.46 -13.28
C ALA A 60 -36.82 -9.39 -14.03
N PRO A 61 -36.29 -8.30 -14.68
CA PRO A 61 -34.91 -7.78 -14.76
C PRO A 61 -34.73 -6.24 -14.60
N ALA A 62 -33.49 -5.75 -14.40
CA ALA A 62 -33.11 -4.35 -14.70
C ALA A 62 -31.57 -4.15 -14.89
N THR A 63 -31.25 -3.08 -15.63
CA THR A 63 -29.98 -2.51 -16.14
C THR A 63 -28.81 -2.28 -15.15
N PRO A 64 -27.57 -2.03 -15.64
CA PRO A 64 -26.37 -1.93 -14.79
C PRO A 64 -26.25 -0.58 -14.09
N VAL A 65 -26.14 -0.59 -12.75
CA VAL A 65 -25.81 0.59 -11.94
C VAL A 65 -24.29 0.75 -11.86
N ALA A 66 -23.82 2.00 -11.93
CA ALA A 66 -22.41 2.35 -12.02
C ALA A 66 -21.59 1.99 -10.77
N THR A 67 -20.28 1.84 -10.96
CA THR A 67 -19.27 1.78 -9.89
C THR A 67 -19.48 2.94 -8.91
N PRO A 68 -19.59 2.69 -7.59
CA PRO A 68 -19.68 3.76 -6.60
C PRO A 68 -18.46 4.68 -6.71
N ALA A 69 -18.70 5.98 -6.88
CA ALA A 69 -17.64 6.97 -6.78
C ALA A 69 -17.06 6.92 -5.36
N ALA A 70 -15.73 6.89 -5.24
CA ALA A 70 -15.09 6.90 -3.93
C ALA A 70 -15.42 8.22 -3.21
N THR A 71 -16.06 8.12 -2.03
CA THR A 71 -16.31 9.26 -1.16
C THR A 71 -14.98 9.96 -0.89
N GLN A 72 -14.87 11.23 -1.28
CA GLN A 72 -13.65 12.00 -1.06
C GLN A 72 -13.42 12.15 0.45
N GLY A 73 -12.28 11.67 0.93
CA GLY A 73 -11.86 11.87 2.31
C GLY A 73 -11.51 13.34 2.59
N PRO A 74 -11.33 13.73 3.87
CA PRO A 74 -11.03 15.11 4.24
C PRO A 74 -9.72 15.66 3.63
N SER A 75 -8.83 14.80 3.14
CA SER A 75 -7.68 15.20 2.32
C SER A 75 -8.03 15.82 0.95
N GLY A 76 -9.21 15.52 0.40
CA GLY A 76 -9.59 15.84 -0.97
C GLY A 76 -8.86 15.03 -2.06
N ILE A 77 -7.99 14.08 -1.70
CA ILE A 77 -7.11 13.35 -2.63
C ILE A 77 -7.37 11.85 -2.52
N THR A 78 -7.88 11.22 -3.58
CA THR A 78 -8.10 9.76 -3.59
C THR A 78 -6.88 9.00 -4.11
N PRO A 79 -6.28 8.07 -3.33
CA PRO A 79 -5.25 7.16 -3.83
C PRO A 79 -5.72 6.31 -5.01
N THR A 80 -4.86 6.18 -6.02
CA THR A 80 -5.11 5.38 -7.22
C THR A 80 -4.54 3.97 -7.04
N LEU A 81 -5.31 2.93 -7.37
CA LEU A 81 -4.80 1.55 -7.34
C LEU A 81 -3.92 1.30 -8.58
N GLN A 82 -2.69 0.83 -8.35
CA GLN A 82 -1.68 0.63 -9.39
C GLN A 82 -1.43 -0.84 -9.68
N ASN A 83 -1.50 -1.70 -8.65
CA ASN A 83 -1.35 -3.14 -8.80
C ASN A 83 -2.18 -3.90 -7.77
N ILE A 84 -2.71 -5.05 -8.17
CA ILE A 84 -3.34 -6.02 -7.28
C ILE A 84 -2.75 -7.39 -7.55
N VAL A 85 -2.38 -8.07 -6.47
CA VAL A 85 -1.79 -9.41 -6.47
C VAL A 85 -2.75 -10.37 -5.80
N ALA A 86 -3.17 -11.40 -6.52
CA ALA A 86 -4.06 -12.44 -6.03
C ALA A 86 -3.41 -13.83 -6.12
N THR A 87 -3.86 -14.76 -5.29
CA THR A 87 -3.64 -16.19 -5.45
C THR A 87 -4.95 -16.88 -5.79
N VAL A 88 -4.86 -18.00 -6.49
CA VAL A 88 -5.94 -18.96 -6.68
C VAL A 88 -5.36 -20.37 -6.71
N ASN A 89 -6.14 -21.35 -6.28
CA ASN A 89 -5.81 -22.77 -6.37
C ASN A 89 -6.57 -23.40 -7.54
N LEU A 90 -5.86 -24.16 -8.37
CA LEU A 90 -6.40 -24.90 -9.51
C LEU A 90 -6.75 -26.35 -9.16
N ASP A 91 -6.45 -26.80 -7.93
CA ASP A 91 -6.83 -28.09 -7.35
C ASP A 91 -6.49 -29.32 -8.22
N CYS A 92 -5.36 -29.24 -8.92
CA CYS A 92 -4.80 -30.31 -9.74
C CYS A 92 -3.28 -30.17 -9.84
N ARG A 93 -2.57 -31.30 -10.02
CA ARG A 93 -1.14 -31.27 -10.37
C ARG A 93 -0.98 -30.91 -11.85
N LEU A 94 0.05 -30.12 -12.15
CA LEU A 94 0.29 -29.56 -13.48
C LEU A 94 1.70 -29.90 -13.98
N ASP A 95 1.81 -30.50 -15.16
CA ASP A 95 3.10 -30.57 -15.85
C ASP A 95 3.41 -29.23 -16.53
N LEU A 96 4.36 -28.53 -15.92
CA LEU A 96 4.86 -27.24 -16.39
C LEU A 96 5.55 -27.33 -17.76
N LYS A 97 6.11 -28.49 -18.13
CA LYS A 97 6.72 -28.70 -19.47
C LYS A 97 5.64 -28.73 -20.54
N THR A 98 4.61 -29.56 -20.37
CA THR A 98 3.46 -29.66 -21.28
C THR A 98 2.73 -28.32 -21.42
N ILE A 99 2.54 -27.57 -20.33
CA ILE A 99 1.94 -26.22 -20.41
C ILE A 99 2.81 -25.28 -21.25
N ALA A 100 4.12 -25.22 -20.99
CA ALA A 100 5.03 -24.33 -21.72
C ALA A 100 5.17 -24.69 -23.22
N LEU A 101 5.09 -25.98 -23.56
CA LEU A 101 5.17 -26.46 -24.94
C LEU A 101 3.95 -26.04 -25.79
N HIS A 102 2.74 -26.06 -25.20
CA HIS A 102 1.50 -25.81 -25.92
C HIS A 102 0.99 -24.36 -25.80
N ALA A 103 1.35 -23.63 -24.74
CA ALA A 103 0.89 -22.25 -24.52
C ALA A 103 1.87 -21.22 -25.10
N ARG A 104 1.57 -20.70 -26.30
CA ARG A 104 2.41 -19.70 -27.03
C ARG A 104 2.79 -18.43 -26.24
N ASN A 105 2.07 -18.11 -25.17
CA ASN A 105 2.30 -16.94 -24.30
C ASN A 105 2.81 -17.36 -22.90
N ALA A 106 3.59 -18.45 -22.82
CA ALA A 106 4.15 -18.98 -21.58
C ALA A 106 5.68 -19.13 -21.65
N GLU A 107 6.37 -18.66 -20.63
CA GLU A 107 7.81 -18.85 -20.43
C GLU A 107 8.04 -19.88 -19.32
N TYR A 108 8.97 -20.82 -19.50
CA TYR A 108 9.37 -21.75 -18.43
C TYR A 108 10.87 -22.05 -18.48
N ASN A 109 11.55 -21.85 -17.35
CA ASN A 109 12.95 -22.20 -17.19
C ASN A 109 13.22 -22.61 -15.73
N PRO A 110 13.15 -23.91 -15.39
CA PRO A 110 13.26 -24.38 -13.99
C PRO A 110 14.60 -24.06 -13.34
N LYS A 111 15.68 -23.83 -14.12
CA LYS A 111 16.97 -23.38 -13.59
C LYS A 111 16.94 -21.91 -13.12
N ARG A 112 15.99 -21.11 -13.60
CA ARG A 112 15.78 -19.70 -13.16
C ARG A 112 14.64 -19.59 -12.15
N PHE A 113 13.50 -20.22 -12.40
CA PHE A 113 12.29 -20.13 -11.57
C PHE A 113 11.40 -21.36 -11.71
N ALA A 114 10.83 -21.85 -10.60
CA ALA A 114 10.13 -23.14 -10.51
C ALA A 114 8.63 -23.10 -10.92
N ALA A 115 8.22 -22.10 -11.70
CA ALA A 115 6.86 -21.89 -12.14
C ALA A 115 6.83 -21.44 -13.61
N VAL A 116 5.73 -21.75 -14.31
CA VAL A 116 5.44 -21.21 -15.65
C VAL A 116 4.97 -19.76 -15.52
N ILE A 117 5.49 -18.88 -16.36
CA ILE A 117 5.12 -17.47 -16.40
C ILE A 117 4.25 -17.27 -17.63
N MET A 118 2.94 -17.11 -17.43
CA MET A 118 1.97 -16.95 -18.52
C MET A 118 1.44 -15.51 -18.57
N ARG A 119 1.16 -14.99 -19.77
CA ARG A 119 0.73 -13.59 -19.96
C ARG A 119 -0.53 -13.49 -20.83
N ILE A 120 -1.44 -12.59 -20.45
CA ILE A 120 -2.57 -12.17 -21.30
C ILE A 120 -2.61 -10.64 -21.41
N ARG A 121 -3.12 -10.15 -22.54
CA ARG A 121 -3.20 -8.71 -22.84
C ARG A 121 -4.36 -8.01 -22.13
N GLU A 122 -5.41 -8.73 -21.76
CA GLU A 122 -6.66 -8.17 -21.26
C GLU A 122 -7.34 -9.08 -20.21
N PRO A 123 -7.46 -8.65 -18.94
CA PRO A 123 -6.71 -7.54 -18.34
C PRO A 123 -5.19 -7.78 -18.44
N LYS A 124 -4.40 -6.74 -18.71
CA LYS A 124 -2.94 -6.88 -18.88
C LYS A 124 -2.30 -7.37 -17.59
N THR A 125 -1.95 -8.64 -17.55
CA THR A 125 -1.55 -9.34 -16.31
C THR A 125 -0.46 -10.37 -16.60
N THR A 126 0.10 -10.92 -15.53
CA THR A 126 1.01 -12.07 -15.58
C THR A 126 0.61 -13.06 -14.50
N ALA A 127 0.53 -14.34 -14.85
CA ALA A 127 0.34 -15.45 -13.93
C ALA A 127 1.66 -16.22 -13.71
N LEU A 128 1.89 -16.65 -12.47
CA LEU A 128 2.95 -17.56 -12.07
C LEU A 128 2.29 -18.87 -11.63
N ILE A 129 2.45 -19.93 -12.43
CA ILE A 129 1.73 -21.20 -12.29
C ILE A 129 2.70 -22.28 -11.79
N PHE A 130 2.43 -22.82 -10.60
CA PHE A 130 3.29 -23.80 -9.92
C PHE A 130 2.79 -25.23 -10.17
N ALA A 131 3.69 -26.22 -10.17
CA ALA A 131 3.36 -27.63 -10.39
C ALA A 131 2.42 -28.24 -9.32
N SER A 132 2.20 -27.52 -8.21
CA SER A 132 1.23 -27.84 -7.15
C SER A 132 -0.22 -27.48 -7.50
N GLY A 133 -0.46 -26.76 -8.60
CA GLY A 133 -1.77 -26.19 -8.93
C GLY A 133 -2.02 -24.80 -8.33
N LYS A 134 -1.15 -24.29 -7.45
CA LYS A 134 -1.23 -22.90 -7.00
C LYS A 134 -0.84 -21.94 -8.13
N MET A 135 -1.56 -20.83 -8.25
CA MET A 135 -1.30 -19.78 -9.22
C MET A 135 -1.34 -18.40 -8.55
N VAL A 136 -0.32 -17.58 -8.81
CA VAL A 136 -0.28 -16.16 -8.43
C VAL A 136 -0.59 -15.32 -9.66
N VAL A 137 -1.41 -14.28 -9.56
CA VAL A 137 -1.76 -13.35 -10.65
C VAL A 137 -1.48 -11.92 -10.21
N THR A 138 -0.82 -11.13 -11.08
CA THR A 138 -0.40 -9.75 -10.81
C THR A 138 -0.49 -8.87 -12.07
N GLY A 139 -0.48 -7.55 -11.91
CA GLY A 139 -0.60 -6.53 -12.97
C GLY A 139 -2.00 -5.94 -13.13
N ALA A 140 -3.00 -6.47 -12.43
CA ALA A 140 -4.38 -5.97 -12.46
C ALA A 140 -4.51 -4.64 -11.71
N LYS A 141 -5.42 -3.76 -12.15
CA LYS A 141 -5.70 -2.46 -11.49
C LYS A 141 -6.94 -2.49 -10.59
N SER A 142 -7.78 -3.51 -10.72
CA SER A 142 -8.95 -3.73 -9.87
C SER A 142 -9.04 -5.19 -9.43
N GLU A 143 -9.79 -5.42 -8.36
CA GLU A 143 -10.01 -6.72 -7.73
C GLU A 143 -10.80 -7.62 -8.69
N ASP A 144 -11.75 -7.04 -9.42
CA ASP A 144 -12.53 -7.71 -10.47
C ASP A 144 -11.69 -8.03 -11.70
N ASP A 145 -10.78 -7.14 -12.14
CA ASP A 145 -9.78 -7.47 -13.18
C ASP A 145 -8.89 -8.65 -12.75
N SER A 146 -8.46 -8.65 -11.48
CA SER A 146 -7.60 -9.71 -10.94
C SER A 146 -8.34 -11.06 -10.90
N LYS A 147 -9.62 -11.04 -10.51
CA LYS A 147 -10.53 -12.21 -10.50
C LYS A 147 -10.85 -12.68 -11.91
N LEU A 148 -11.13 -11.77 -12.85
CA LEU A 148 -11.39 -12.05 -14.26
C LEU A 148 -10.15 -12.64 -14.94
N ALA A 149 -8.97 -12.04 -14.75
CA ALA A 149 -7.71 -12.55 -15.26
C ALA A 149 -7.43 -13.96 -14.71
N SER A 150 -7.56 -14.16 -13.40
CA SER A 150 -7.39 -15.48 -12.76
C SER A 150 -8.33 -16.55 -13.36
N ARG A 151 -9.60 -16.20 -13.65
CA ARG A 151 -10.54 -17.09 -14.36
C ARG A 151 -10.13 -17.33 -15.82
N LYS A 152 -9.62 -16.32 -16.54
CA LYS A 152 -9.08 -16.48 -17.90
C LYS A 152 -7.88 -17.44 -17.91
N TYR A 153 -6.94 -17.33 -16.97
CA TYR A 153 -5.81 -18.27 -16.84
C TYR A 153 -6.28 -19.70 -16.51
N ALA A 154 -7.17 -19.87 -15.52
CA ALA A 154 -7.72 -21.19 -15.20
C ALA A 154 -8.40 -21.84 -16.43
N ARG A 155 -9.14 -21.05 -17.23
CA ARG A 155 -9.78 -21.54 -18.47
C ARG A 155 -8.78 -21.86 -19.59
N ILE A 156 -7.61 -21.23 -19.63
CA ILE A 156 -6.51 -21.63 -20.53
C ILE A 156 -5.97 -23.00 -20.10
N ILE A 157 -5.70 -23.21 -18.81
CA ILE A 157 -5.21 -24.49 -18.29
C ILE A 157 -6.21 -25.64 -18.53
N GLN A 158 -7.52 -25.39 -18.37
CA GLN A 158 -8.57 -26.33 -18.78
C GLN A 158 -8.52 -26.68 -20.27
N LYS A 159 -8.30 -25.70 -21.15
CA LYS A 159 -8.16 -25.91 -22.61
C LYS A 159 -6.90 -26.68 -23.01
N LEU A 160 -5.92 -26.83 -22.10
CA LEU A 160 -4.74 -27.66 -22.28
C LEU A 160 -4.93 -29.10 -21.76
N GLY A 161 -6.15 -29.49 -21.37
CA GLY A 161 -6.49 -30.85 -20.93
C GLY A 161 -6.36 -31.12 -19.43
N PHE A 162 -5.93 -30.14 -18.63
CA PHE A 162 -5.83 -30.30 -17.18
C PHE A 162 -7.18 -30.05 -16.50
N ASN A 163 -7.54 -30.86 -15.50
CA ASN A 163 -8.79 -30.73 -14.73
C ASN A 163 -8.71 -29.59 -13.67
N ALA A 164 -8.39 -28.38 -14.13
CA ALA A 164 -8.19 -27.22 -13.29
C ALA A 164 -9.51 -26.62 -12.79
N LYS A 165 -9.63 -26.45 -11.48
CA LYS A 165 -10.75 -25.79 -10.79
C LYS A 165 -10.44 -24.30 -10.57
N PHE A 166 -11.29 -23.62 -9.79
CA PHE A 166 -11.09 -22.25 -9.34
C PHE A 166 -11.50 -22.17 -7.87
N THR A 167 -10.59 -22.54 -6.97
CA THR A 167 -10.80 -22.49 -5.51
C THR A 167 -9.85 -21.49 -4.87
N ASP A 168 -10.15 -21.09 -3.63
CA ASP A 168 -9.21 -20.34 -2.78
C ASP A 168 -8.72 -19.01 -3.37
N PHE A 169 -9.54 -18.38 -4.23
CA PHE A 169 -9.24 -17.06 -4.78
C PHE A 169 -9.17 -16.00 -3.67
N LYS A 170 -8.03 -15.34 -3.56
CA LYS A 170 -7.72 -14.42 -2.44
C LYS A 170 -6.81 -13.30 -2.88
N ILE A 171 -7.15 -12.06 -2.53
CA ILE A 171 -6.24 -10.92 -2.66
C ILE A 171 -5.16 -11.04 -1.58
N GLN A 172 -3.90 -10.95 -2.00
CA GLN A 172 -2.72 -11.07 -1.12
C GLN A 172 -2.02 -9.73 -0.90
N ASN A 173 -2.03 -8.85 -1.90
CA ASN A 173 -1.53 -7.48 -1.79
C ASN A 173 -2.25 -6.52 -2.76
N ILE A 174 -2.45 -5.28 -2.33
CA ILE A 174 -2.91 -4.14 -3.12
C ILE A 174 -1.85 -3.03 -2.99
N VAL A 175 -1.43 -2.46 -4.12
CA VAL A 175 -0.51 -1.33 -4.20
C VAL A 175 -1.27 -0.10 -4.70
N GLY A 176 -1.32 0.93 -3.86
CA GLY A 176 -1.86 2.24 -4.21
C GLY A 176 -0.75 3.28 -4.43
N SER A 177 -1.08 4.38 -5.11
CA SER A 177 -0.25 5.58 -5.14
C SER A 177 -1.07 6.87 -5.19
N CYS A 178 -0.51 7.92 -4.59
CA CYS A 178 -1.03 9.28 -4.65
C CYS A 178 0.12 10.28 -4.80
N ASP A 179 -0.24 11.54 -5.05
CA ASP A 179 0.67 12.65 -5.26
C ASP A 179 0.02 13.88 -4.62
N ILE A 180 0.57 14.34 -3.49
CA ILE A 180 -0.03 15.39 -2.66
C ILE A 180 0.29 16.81 -3.16
N LYS A 181 0.99 16.93 -4.29
CA LYS A 181 1.27 18.19 -5.01
C LYS A 181 2.12 19.24 -4.27
N PHE A 182 2.67 18.92 -3.11
CA PHE A 182 3.66 19.76 -2.41
C PHE A 182 4.88 18.94 -1.95
N PRO A 183 6.08 19.54 -1.90
CA PRO A 183 7.29 18.87 -1.43
C PRO A 183 7.30 18.69 0.09
N ILE A 184 7.90 17.58 0.55
CA ILE A 184 7.91 17.14 1.95
C ILE A 184 9.36 17.13 2.47
N ARG A 185 9.58 17.68 3.67
CA ARG A 185 10.88 17.58 4.36
C ARG A 185 11.02 16.23 5.08
N LEU A 186 11.59 15.24 4.40
CA LEU A 186 11.69 13.85 4.89
C LEU A 186 12.53 13.71 6.16
N GLU A 187 13.53 14.56 6.37
CA GLU A 187 14.39 14.56 7.57
C GLU A 187 13.56 14.91 8.82
N GLY A 188 12.61 15.83 8.67
CA GLY A 188 11.68 16.22 9.74
C GLY A 188 10.66 15.13 10.06
N LEU A 189 10.25 14.33 9.07
CA LEU A 189 9.40 13.16 9.28
C LEU A 189 10.19 12.03 9.97
N ALA A 190 11.39 11.72 9.48
CA ALA A 190 12.28 10.70 10.04
C ALA A 190 12.61 10.99 11.51
N SER A 191 12.97 12.24 11.84
CA SER A 191 13.25 12.65 13.22
C SER A 191 12.02 12.52 14.12
N ARG A 192 10.86 13.06 13.71
CA ARG A 192 9.64 13.05 14.55
C ARG A 192 8.98 11.67 14.68
N HIS A 193 9.12 10.80 13.69
CA HIS A 193 8.48 9.47 13.64
C HIS A 193 9.51 8.34 13.52
N HIS A 194 10.67 8.46 14.18
CA HIS A 194 11.81 7.53 14.02
C HIS A 194 11.47 6.06 14.29
N ASN A 195 10.56 5.77 15.24
CA ASN A 195 10.10 4.40 15.53
C ASN A 195 9.33 3.73 14.38
N PHE A 196 8.84 4.52 13.42
CA PHE A 196 8.06 4.04 12.26
C PHE A 196 8.73 4.36 10.92
N SER A 197 9.79 5.17 10.91
CA SER A 197 10.38 5.76 9.71
C SER A 197 11.82 5.29 9.51
N SER A 198 12.17 4.90 8.29
CA SER A 198 13.56 4.66 7.89
C SER A 198 13.86 5.49 6.64
N TYR A 199 14.87 6.35 6.69
CA TYR A 199 15.24 7.24 5.60
C TYR A 199 16.76 7.36 5.54
N GLU A 200 17.34 6.67 4.56
CA GLU A 200 18.78 6.59 4.32
C GLU A 200 18.99 6.98 2.84
N PRO A 201 19.12 8.28 2.51
CA PRO A 201 19.02 8.76 1.14
C PRO A 201 20.08 8.16 0.20
N GLU A 202 21.27 7.82 0.73
CA GLU A 202 22.34 7.11 0.03
C GLU A 202 21.98 5.67 -0.37
N LEU A 203 21.05 5.04 0.34
CA LEU A 203 20.58 3.67 0.08
C LEU A 203 19.26 3.65 -0.70
N PHE A 204 18.36 4.60 -0.43
CA PHE A 204 17.06 4.71 -1.08
C PHE A 204 16.48 6.13 -1.00
N PRO A 205 16.12 6.78 -2.13
CA PRO A 205 15.73 8.21 -2.18
C PRO A 205 14.30 8.52 -1.69
N GLY A 206 13.75 7.68 -0.80
CA GLY A 206 12.42 7.86 -0.21
C GLY A 206 12.38 7.37 1.23
N LEU A 207 11.51 7.95 2.05
CA LEU A 207 11.29 7.53 3.42
C LEU A 207 10.34 6.32 3.44
N ILE A 208 10.77 5.25 4.11
CA ILE A 208 9.97 4.05 4.35
C ILE A 208 9.23 4.23 5.66
N TYR A 209 7.91 4.44 5.61
CA TYR A 209 7.05 4.55 6.79
C TYR A 209 6.29 3.24 7.03
N ARG A 210 6.37 2.69 8.24
CA ARG A 210 5.77 1.41 8.64
C ARG A 210 4.60 1.67 9.58
N MET A 211 3.40 1.76 9.01
CA MET A 211 2.17 1.91 9.77
C MET A 211 1.76 0.58 10.41
N ILE A 212 1.45 0.59 11.71
CA ILE A 212 1.07 -0.62 12.46
C ILE A 212 -0.40 -1.01 12.22
N LYS A 213 -1.30 -0.02 12.16
CA LYS A 213 -2.74 -0.21 11.99
C LYS A 213 -3.32 0.85 11.02
N PRO A 214 -3.86 0.46 9.84
CA PRO A 214 -3.69 -0.84 9.21
C PRO A 214 -2.20 -1.14 8.93
N LYS A 215 -1.85 -2.41 8.69
CA LYS A 215 -0.46 -2.86 8.57
C LYS A 215 0.12 -2.55 7.18
N ILE A 216 0.38 -1.27 6.93
CA ILE A 216 0.77 -0.73 5.61
C ILE A 216 2.20 -0.21 5.64
N VAL A 217 2.94 -0.44 4.56
CA VAL A 217 4.22 0.23 4.28
C VAL A 217 3.97 1.33 3.25
N LEU A 218 4.40 2.55 3.57
CA LEU A 218 4.37 3.69 2.66
C LEU A 218 5.80 4.04 2.23
N LEU A 219 5.98 4.38 0.96
CA LEU A 219 7.21 4.94 0.42
C LEU A 219 6.91 6.40 0.06
N ILE A 220 7.51 7.33 0.79
CA ILE A 220 7.21 8.77 0.73
C ILE A 220 8.42 9.49 0.13
N PHE A 221 8.23 10.17 -1.00
CA PHE A 221 9.30 10.86 -1.71
C PHE A 221 9.26 12.37 -1.47
N VAL A 222 10.43 13.03 -1.52
CA VAL A 222 10.58 14.49 -1.34
C VAL A 222 9.63 15.29 -2.24
N SER A 223 9.28 14.75 -3.40
CA SER A 223 8.38 15.35 -4.40
C SER A 223 6.88 15.34 -4.05
N GLY A 224 6.48 14.82 -2.89
CA GLY A 224 5.05 14.69 -2.52
C GLY A 224 4.36 13.43 -3.07
N LYS A 225 5.08 12.61 -3.83
CA LYS A 225 4.59 11.31 -4.31
C LYS A 225 4.68 10.26 -3.21
N ILE A 226 3.65 9.42 -3.13
CA ILE A 226 3.54 8.36 -2.12
C ILE A 226 3.09 7.07 -2.80
N VAL A 227 3.73 5.95 -2.44
CA VAL A 227 3.28 4.59 -2.78
C VAL A 227 2.88 3.89 -1.47
N LEU A 228 1.75 3.18 -1.46
CA LEU A 228 1.23 2.44 -0.31
C LEU A 228 1.13 0.95 -0.70
N THR A 229 1.61 0.04 0.15
CA THR A 229 1.60 -1.41 -0.10
C THR A 229 1.43 -2.22 1.19
N GLY A 230 0.99 -3.47 1.07
CA GLY A 230 0.72 -4.39 2.18
C GLY A 230 -0.77 -4.57 2.50
N ALA A 231 -1.65 -3.78 1.87
CA ALA A 231 -3.09 -3.89 2.01
C ALA A 231 -3.64 -5.16 1.38
N LYS A 232 -4.72 -5.70 1.94
CA LYS A 232 -5.53 -6.79 1.37
C LYS A 232 -6.92 -6.33 0.95
N VAL A 233 -7.37 -5.19 1.48
CA VAL A 233 -8.62 -4.52 1.09
C VAL A 233 -8.32 -3.06 0.75
N ARG A 234 -8.98 -2.49 -0.26
CA ARG A 234 -8.69 -1.14 -0.76
C ARG A 234 -8.94 -0.05 0.29
N GLU A 235 -9.86 -0.27 1.22
CA GLU A 235 -10.17 0.63 2.33
C GLU A 235 -8.96 0.84 3.25
N GLU A 236 -8.06 -0.15 3.38
CA GLU A 236 -6.82 0.00 4.15
C GLU A 236 -5.85 1.01 3.51
N ILE A 237 -5.84 1.13 2.18
CA ILE A 237 -5.06 2.14 1.46
C ILE A 237 -5.62 3.53 1.73
N TYR A 238 -6.95 3.69 1.69
CA TYR A 238 -7.61 4.97 1.95
C TYR A 238 -7.45 5.41 3.40
N GLN A 239 -7.66 4.51 4.36
CA GLN A 239 -7.47 4.79 5.79
C GLN A 239 -6.00 5.13 6.13
N ALA A 240 -5.03 4.41 5.56
CA ALA A 240 -3.62 4.72 5.75
C ALA A 240 -3.23 6.07 5.16
N PHE A 241 -3.83 6.46 4.03
CA PHE A 241 -3.58 7.77 3.42
C PHE A 241 -4.16 8.92 4.27
N GLU A 242 -5.44 8.85 4.67
CA GLU A 242 -6.07 9.90 5.49
C GLU A 242 -5.37 10.07 6.86
N MET A 243 -4.84 8.99 7.44
CA MET A 243 -4.08 9.10 8.70
C MET A 243 -2.67 9.70 8.56
N ILE A 244 -1.98 9.49 7.42
CA ILE A 244 -0.65 10.09 7.21
C ILE A 244 -0.74 11.52 6.68
N TYR A 245 -1.77 11.85 5.89
CA TYR A 245 -1.94 13.14 5.22
C TYR A 245 -1.73 14.39 6.13
N PRO A 246 -2.36 14.52 7.32
CA PRO A 246 -2.14 15.67 8.19
C PRO A 246 -0.71 15.77 8.75
N VAL A 247 -0.02 14.63 8.92
CA VAL A 247 1.39 14.59 9.33
C VAL A 247 2.28 15.19 8.24
N LEU A 248 1.99 14.88 6.97
CA LEU A 248 2.74 15.39 5.83
C LEU A 248 2.43 16.85 5.55
N GLN A 249 1.18 17.29 5.71
CA GLN A 249 0.78 18.70 5.59
C GLN A 249 1.51 19.57 6.62
N GLY A 250 1.63 19.10 7.87
CA GLY A 250 2.44 19.72 8.92
C GLY A 250 3.96 19.62 8.73
N LEU A 251 4.44 19.04 7.62
CA LEU A 251 5.84 18.95 7.19
C LEU A 251 6.06 19.48 5.76
N SER A 252 5.06 20.16 5.20
CA SER A 252 5.19 20.92 3.97
C SER A 252 6.17 22.08 4.16
N LEU A 253 6.96 22.39 3.12
CA LEU A 253 8.02 23.41 3.19
C LEU A 253 7.52 24.87 3.33
N PHE A 254 6.20 25.09 3.44
CA PHE A 254 5.61 26.43 3.60
C PHE A 254 5.52 26.91 5.06
N THR A 255 5.57 26.02 6.06
CA THR A 255 5.15 26.34 7.44
C THR A 255 6.27 26.90 8.33
N VAL A 256 7.19 27.71 7.78
CA VAL A 256 8.15 28.53 8.56
C VAL A 256 8.22 29.96 8.00
N SER A 257 7.07 30.64 7.96
CA SER A 257 6.99 32.07 7.61
C SER A 257 6.23 32.89 8.68
N LEU A 258 5.20 32.32 9.32
CA LEU A 258 4.35 33.04 10.28
C LEU A 258 5.05 33.42 11.60
N VAL A 259 6.02 32.63 12.08
CA VAL A 259 6.68 32.86 13.38
C VAL A 259 7.64 34.06 13.32
N THR A 260 8.26 34.29 12.16
CA THR A 260 9.21 35.41 11.94
C THR A 260 8.50 36.77 11.90
N SER A 261 7.25 36.82 11.43
CA SER A 261 6.47 38.05 11.30
C SER A 261 6.21 38.74 12.64
N ILE A 262 5.95 37.98 13.71
CA ILE A 262 5.72 38.55 15.06
C ILE A 262 7.01 39.18 15.61
N LEU A 263 8.16 38.52 15.43
CA LEU A 263 9.43 39.03 15.94
C LEU A 263 9.93 40.28 15.17
N THR A 264 9.62 40.37 13.87
CA THR A 264 10.01 41.54 13.04
C THR A 264 9.19 42.79 13.40
N ILE A 265 7.94 42.64 13.84
CA ILE A 265 7.11 43.77 14.30
C ILE A 265 7.71 44.44 15.55
N ILE A 266 8.27 43.66 16.48
CA ILE A 266 8.88 44.18 17.71
C ILE A 266 10.17 44.98 17.41
N ILE A 267 10.93 44.57 16.38
CA ILE A 267 12.23 45.19 16.03
C ILE A 267 12.08 46.43 15.13
N ARG A 268 10.89 46.68 14.55
CA ARG A 268 10.66 47.79 13.61
C ARG A 268 9.88 48.98 14.16
N PHE A 269 9.84 49.14 15.49
CA PHE A 269 9.33 50.37 16.12
C PHE A 269 10.35 51.52 15.93
N PRO A 270 9.97 52.67 15.34
CA PRO A 270 10.92 53.76 15.09
C PRO A 270 11.33 54.47 16.39
N GLN A 271 12.58 54.93 16.47
CA GLN A 271 13.13 55.64 17.65
C GLN A 271 12.52 57.04 17.93
N SER A 272 11.44 57.42 17.23
CA SER A 272 10.88 58.76 17.24
C SER A 272 10.08 59.13 18.52
N LEU A 273 9.73 58.16 19.38
CA LEU A 273 8.97 58.41 20.61
C LEU A 273 9.85 58.23 21.87
N ARG A 274 11.00 58.92 21.91
CA ARG A 274 11.87 58.98 23.11
C ARG A 274 12.15 60.39 23.65
N CYS A 275 11.40 61.39 23.18
CA CYS A 275 11.69 62.81 23.42
C CYS A 275 10.48 63.66 23.89
N HIS A 276 9.56 63.11 24.69
CA HIS A 276 8.60 63.91 25.48
C HIS A 276 8.10 63.17 26.73
N LEU A 277 8.83 63.31 27.85
CA LEU A 277 8.31 63.75 29.16
C LEU A 277 9.47 63.79 30.18
N THR A 278 10.00 64.98 30.42
CA THR A 278 10.86 65.30 31.55
C THR A 278 10.50 66.73 31.97
N LEU A 279 10.59 67.03 33.27
CA LEU A 279 10.18 68.31 33.90
C LEU A 279 8.66 68.56 33.97
N CYS A 280 8.04 68.10 35.05
CA CYS A 280 7.09 68.92 35.82
C CYS A 280 7.08 68.48 37.29
N HIS A 281 7.97 69.07 38.07
CA HIS A 281 7.85 69.26 39.52
C HIS A 281 7.42 70.73 39.73
N PRO A 282 6.80 71.13 40.87
CA PRO A 282 7.32 70.85 42.23
C PRO A 282 6.28 70.59 43.34
N THR A 283 6.78 70.29 44.55
CA THR A 283 6.25 70.57 45.92
C THR A 283 4.75 70.41 46.25
N SER A 284 4.32 69.75 47.33
CA SER A 284 4.99 68.98 48.43
C SER A 284 3.89 68.17 49.20
N ASP A 285 3.95 67.67 50.46
CA ASP A 285 4.85 67.82 51.63
C ASP A 285 4.67 66.68 52.68
N THR A 286 5.31 66.82 53.86
CA THR A 286 5.06 66.28 55.23
C THR A 286 3.80 65.37 55.40
N THR A 287 3.82 64.15 56.01
CA THR A 287 4.28 63.81 57.39
C THR A 287 4.63 62.32 57.65
N MET A 288 5.66 62.12 58.50
CA MET A 288 5.90 61.07 59.52
C MET A 288 5.79 59.54 59.27
N SER A 289 6.83 58.85 59.76
CA SER A 289 6.96 57.42 60.14
C SER A 289 6.51 57.24 61.63
N PRO A 290 6.58 56.07 62.35
CA PRO A 290 7.32 54.83 62.08
C PRO A 290 6.64 53.49 62.54
N TYR A 291 7.47 52.45 62.76
CA TYR A 291 7.23 51.19 63.52
C TYR A 291 6.42 50.07 62.82
N ARG A 292 6.68 48.77 63.04
CA ARG A 292 7.82 48.09 63.72
C ARG A 292 8.01 46.66 63.16
N ARG A 293 9.16 46.03 63.40
CA ARG A 293 9.29 44.56 63.38
C ARG A 293 8.59 43.92 64.58
N VAL A 294 8.04 42.72 64.38
CA VAL A 294 8.40 41.53 65.17
C VAL A 294 8.85 40.49 64.15
#